data_AF-A0A7W0WNV4-F1
#
_entry.id   AF-A0A7W0WNV4-F1
#
_cell.length_a   1.000
_cell.length_b   1.000
_cell.length_c   1.000
_cell.angle_alpha   90.00
_cell.angle_beta   90.00
_cell.angle_gamma   90.00
#
_symmetry.space_group_name_H-M   'P 1'
#
loop_
_entity.id
_entity.type
_entity.pdbx_description
1 polymer ?
#
loop_
_entity_poly.entity_id
_entity_poly.type
_entity_poly.pdbx_seq_one_letter_code
_entity_poly.pdbx_strand_id
1 'polypeptide(L)'
;WVTLVPLAWVLTVTLTAGWQKVFADDPRLGFLAHAASTTAQVAAGSLDPARGARLIFNDRLDAVVALAFMAVTLVVVAASAREWVLVLTRRRPAAARESPFVETAYVG
;
A
#
# COMPACT_ATOMS: atom_id res chain seq x y z
N TRP A 1 1.46 -3.54 -22.39
CA TRP A 1 0.13 -3.80 -21.81
C TRP A 1 0.16 -4.96 -20.82
N VAL A 2 0.86 -6.05 -21.14
CA VAL A 2 0.99 -7.25 -20.28
C VAL A 2 1.48 -6.94 -18.86
N THR A 3 2.35 -5.94 -18.65
CA THR A 3 2.84 -5.55 -17.32
C THR A 3 1.99 -4.47 -16.63
N LEU A 4 1.35 -3.59 -17.40
CA LEU A 4 0.55 -2.49 -16.85
C LEU A 4 -0.80 -2.97 -16.31
N VAL A 5 -1.41 -3.97 -16.96
CA VAL A 5 -2.71 -4.52 -16.51
C VAL A 5 -2.61 -5.20 -15.13
N PRO A 6 -1.66 -6.13 -14.89
CA PRO A 6 -1.47 -6.71 -13.56
C PRO A 6 -1.11 -5.66 -12.51
N LEU A 7 -0.27 -4.68 -12.85
CA LEU A 7 0.08 -3.59 -11.94
C LEU A 7 -1.16 -2.78 -11.53
N ALA A 8 -1.96 -2.35 -12.50
CA ALA A 8 -3.18 -1.58 -12.24
C ALA A 8 -4.19 -2.38 -11.40
N TRP A 9 -4.34 -3.67 -11.68
CA TRP A 9 -5.18 -4.56 -10.91
C TRP A 9 -4.72 -4.65 -9.45
N VAL A 10 -3.44 -4.97 -9.22
CA VAL A 10 -2.85 -5.09 -7.87
C VAL A 10 -2.99 -3.78 -7.10
N LEU A 11 -2.71 -2.63 -7.73
CA LEU A 11 -2.90 -1.32 -7.09
C LEU A 11 -4.36 -1.10 -6.71
N THR A 12 -5.29 -1.41 -7.61
CA THR A 12 -6.72 -1.22 -7.36
C THR A 12 -7.18 -2.04 -6.18
N VAL A 13 -6.88 -3.35 -6.14
CA VAL A 13 -7.32 -4.23 -5.05
C VAL A 13 -6.61 -3.90 -3.73
N THR A 14 -5.33 -3.53 -3.78
CA THR A 14 -4.56 -3.22 -2.56
C THR A 14 -5.02 -1.92 -1.92
N LEU A 15 -5.21 -0.88 -2.72
CA LEU A 15 -5.66 0.42 -2.23
C LEU A 15 -7.12 0.38 -1.77
N THR A 16 -8.00 -0.32 -2.50
CA THR A 16 -9.41 -0.47 -2.04
C THR A 16 -9.51 -1.32 -0.78
N ALA A 17 -8.79 -2.44 -0.69
CA ALA A 17 -8.77 -3.26 0.52
C ALA A 17 -8.16 -2.50 1.72
N GLY A 18 -7.05 -1.79 1.51
CA GLY A 18 -6.44 -0.96 2.55
C GLY A 18 -7.35 0.17 3.03
N TRP A 19 -8.04 0.84 2.10
CA TRP A 19 -9.04 1.86 2.44
C TRP A 19 -10.18 1.29 3.27
N GLN A 20 -10.75 0.16 2.84
CA GLN A 20 -11.80 -0.54 3.60
C GLN A 20 -11.31 -0.98 4.98
N LYS A 21 -10.09 -1.48 5.08
CA LYS A 21 -9.52 -1.93 6.36
C LYS A 21 -9.36 -0.80 7.37
N VAL A 22 -9.09 0.43 6.92
CA VAL A 22 -8.95 1.60 7.81
C VAL A 22 -10.31 2.21 8.14
N PHE A 23 -11.18 2.40 7.15
CA PHE A 23 -12.36 3.28 7.27
C PHE A 23 -13.72 2.58 7.23
N ALA A 24 -13.79 1.25 7.08
CA ALA A 24 -15.10 0.58 7.09
C ALA A 24 -15.80 0.73 8.45
N ASP A 25 -17.11 0.98 8.42
CA ASP A 25 -17.95 1.11 9.62
C ASP A 25 -18.20 -0.23 10.31
N ASP A 26 -18.05 -1.35 9.60
CA ASP A 26 -18.17 -2.69 10.18
C ASP A 26 -16.95 -2.99 11.08
N PRO A 27 -17.12 -3.21 12.40
CA PRO A 27 -16.03 -3.53 13.32
C PRO A 27 -15.28 -4.83 13.00
N ARG A 28 -15.82 -5.68 12.11
CA ARG A 28 -15.14 -6.90 11.64
C ARG A 28 -14.16 -6.61 10.51
N LEU A 29 -14.33 -5.48 9.83
CA LEU A 29 -13.51 -5.05 8.69
C LEU A 29 -12.59 -3.89 9.08
N GLY A 30 -13.13 -2.82 9.64
CA GLY A 30 -12.43 -1.56 9.88
C GLY A 30 -11.71 -1.51 11.23
N PHE A 31 -10.44 -1.09 11.22
CA PHE A 31 -9.66 -0.90 12.45
C PHE A 31 -10.25 0.17 13.37
N LEU A 32 -10.67 1.31 12.81
CA LEU A 32 -11.24 2.40 13.61
C LEU A 32 -12.61 2.02 14.21
N ALA A 33 -13.43 1.31 13.45
CA ALA A 33 -14.68 0.75 13.93
C ALA A 33 -14.46 -0.33 15.01
N HIS A 34 -13.44 -1.19 14.84
CA HIS A 34 -13.07 -2.18 15.84
C HIS A 34 -12.66 -1.52 17.16
N ALA A 35 -11.81 -0.48 17.09
CA ALA A 35 -11.41 0.31 18.26
C ALA A 35 -12.60 0.96 18.98
N ALA A 36 -13.55 1.54 18.22
CA ALA A 36 -14.76 2.13 18.78
C ALA A 36 -15.65 1.07 19.47
N SER A 37 -15.86 -0.08 18.82
CA SER A 37 -16.64 -1.19 19.39
C SER A 37 -15.98 -1.78 20.64
N THR A 38 -14.65 -1.86 20.66
CA THR A 38 -13.87 -2.33 21.81
C THR A 38 -13.99 -1.35 22.98
N THR A 39 -13.94 -0.04 22.69
CA THR A 39 -14.15 1.00 23.70
C THR A 39 -15.52 0.88 24.36
N ALA A 40 -16.58 0.64 23.56
CA ALA A 40 -17.93 0.44 24.08
C ALA A 40 -18.05 -0.83 24.94
N GLN A 41 -17.40 -1.94 24.56
CA GLN A 41 -17.38 -3.18 25.34
C GLN A 41 -16.67 -3.03 26.69
N VAL A 42 -15.56 -2.27 26.73
CA VAL A 42 -14.89 -1.93 27.99
C VAL A 42 -15.82 -1.11 28.88
N ALA A 43 -16.49 -0.10 28.33
CA ALA A 43 -17.41 0.75 29.08
C ALA A 43 -18.64 -0.02 29.61
N ALA A 44 -19.12 -1.01 28.86
CA ALA A 44 -20.21 -1.90 29.26
C ALA A 44 -19.78 -2.97 30.29
N GLY A 45 -18.49 -3.07 30.63
CA GLY A 45 -17.96 -4.09 31.53
C GLY A 45 -17.89 -5.50 30.92
N SER A 46 -18.14 -5.65 29.61
CA SER A 46 -18.10 -6.94 28.92
C SER A 46 -16.69 -7.34 28.48
N LEU A 47 -15.72 -6.43 28.58
CA LEU A 47 -14.32 -6.66 28.27
C LEU A 47 -13.40 -6.07 29.34
N ASP A 48 -12.36 -6.82 29.71
CA ASP A 48 -11.33 -6.35 30.63
C ASP A 48 -10.67 -5.04 30.12
N PRO A 49 -10.55 -3.98 30.95
CA PRO A 49 -10.00 -2.70 30.52
C PRO A 49 -8.55 -2.76 30.04
N ALA A 50 -7.69 -3.57 30.65
CA ALA A 50 -6.28 -3.67 30.25
C ALA A 50 -6.16 -4.34 28.87
N ARG A 51 -6.93 -5.40 28.64
CA ARG A 51 -7.05 -6.03 27.33
C ARG A 51 -7.63 -5.09 26.28
N GLY A 52 -8.70 -4.38 26.61
CA GLY A 52 -9.35 -3.43 25.70
C GLY A 52 -8.44 -2.28 25.30
N ALA A 53 -7.70 -1.70 26.23
CA ALA A 53 -6.73 -0.63 25.94
C ALA A 53 -5.65 -1.08 24.95
N ARG A 54 -5.15 -2.32 25.08
CA ARG A 54 -4.17 -2.89 24.14
C ARG A 54 -4.76 -3.09 22.73
N LEU A 55 -5.99 -3.61 22.64
CA LEU A 55 -6.66 -3.81 21.35
C LEU A 55 -6.90 -2.47 20.64
N ILE A 56 -7.43 -1.47 21.34
CA ILE A 56 -7.67 -0.12 20.81
C ILE A 56 -6.36 0.51 20.31
N PHE A 57 -5.27 0.35 21.06
CA PHE A 57 -3.97 0.86 20.65
C PHE A 57 -3.47 0.16 19.38
N ASN A 58 -3.55 -1.17 19.33
CA ASN A 58 -3.15 -1.94 18.16
C ASN A 58 -3.95 -1.55 16.91
N ASP A 59 -5.28 -1.43 17.01
CA ASP A 59 -6.13 -1.02 15.88
C ASP A 59 -5.73 0.36 15.34
N ARG A 60 -5.45 1.31 16.24
CA ARG A 60 -5.00 2.66 15.84
C ARG A 60 -3.61 2.62 15.18
N LEU A 61 -2.70 1.80 15.71
CA LEU A 61 -1.38 1.61 15.12
C LEU A 61 -1.49 0.97 13.74
N ASP A 62 -2.29 -0.08 13.58
CA ASP A 62 -2.53 -0.77 12.32
C ASP A 62 -3.15 0.16 11.29
N ALA A 63 -4.10 1.02 11.69
CA ALA A 63 -4.66 2.05 10.83
C ALA A 63 -3.58 3.02 10.30
N VAL A 64 -2.69 3.49 11.18
CA VAL A 64 -1.58 4.38 10.80
C VAL A 64 -0.59 3.67 9.85
N VAL A 65 -0.20 2.44 10.17
CA VAL A 65 0.73 1.65 9.36
C VAL A 65 0.14 1.35 7.98
N ALA A 66 -1.15 1.00 7.91
CA ALA A 66 -1.84 0.75 6.65
C ALA A 66 -1.89 2.02 5.77
N LEU A 67 -2.22 3.18 6.35
CA LEU A 67 -2.20 4.46 5.63
C LEU A 67 -0.79 4.82 5.14
N ALA A 68 0.23 4.63 5.98
CA ALA A 68 1.61 4.89 5.62
C ALA A 68 2.08 3.99 4.45
N PHE A 69 1.75 2.69 4.50
CA PHE A 69 2.05 1.76 3.42
C PHE A 69 1.41 2.19 2.10
N MET A 70 0.11 2.49 2.11
CA MET A 70 -0.61 2.97 0.91
C MET A 70 -0.01 4.27 0.36
N ALA A 71 0.35 5.21 1.24
CA ALA A 71 1.00 6.46 0.85
C ALA A 71 2.35 6.21 0.15
N VAL A 72 3.20 5.34 0.72
CA VAL A 72 4.48 4.96 0.11
C VAL A 72 4.26 4.30 -1.25
N THR A 73 3.29 3.39 -1.37
CA THR A 73 2.94 2.76 -2.66
C THR A 73 2.56 3.82 -3.70
N LEU A 74 1.68 4.76 -3.36
CA LEU A 74 1.28 5.84 -4.25
C LEU A 74 2.45 6.74 -4.66
N VAL A 75 3.35 7.07 -3.72
CA VAL A 75 4.57 7.84 -3.99
C VAL A 75 5.46 7.12 -4.99
N VAL A 76 5.70 5.82 -4.82
CA VAL A 76 6.52 5.02 -5.74
C VAL A 76 5.90 5.00 -7.13
N VAL A 77 4.59 4.74 -7.23
CA VAL A 77 3.87 4.74 -8.51
C VAL A 77 3.95 6.10 -9.19
N ALA A 78 3.75 7.19 -8.44
CA ALA A 78 3.84 8.56 -8.96
C ALA A 78 5.26 8.90 -9.43
N ALA A 79 6.30 8.48 -8.68
CA ALA A 79 7.69 8.67 -9.06
C ALA A 79 8.04 7.91 -10.34
N SER A 80 7.61 6.65 -10.46
CA SER A 80 7.80 5.84 -11.68
C SER A 80 7.07 6.46 -12.88
N ALA A 81 5.80 6.86 -12.72
CA ALA A 81 5.04 7.52 -13.76
C ALA A 81 5.68 8.85 -14.20
N ARG A 82 6.18 9.64 -13.25
CA ARG A 82 6.92 10.88 -13.53
C ARG A 82 8.16 10.62 -14.37
N GLU A 83 8.96 9.61 -14.02
CA GLU A 83 10.17 9.30 -14.78
C GLU A 83 9.83 8.86 -16.21
N TRP A 84 8.79 8.03 -16.39
CA TRP A 84 8.30 7.65 -17.71
C TRP A 84 7.86 8.87 -18.54
N VAL A 85 7.11 9.79 -17.95
CA VAL A 85 6.71 11.03 -18.63
C VAL A 85 7.92 11.87 -19.02
N LEU A 86 8.92 12.01 -18.15
CA LEU A 86 10.14 12.78 -18.45
C LEU A 86 10.95 12.17 -19.59
N VAL A 87 11.05 10.83 -19.64
CA VAL A 87 11.74 10.11 -20.72
C VAL A 87 10.94 10.21 -22.03
N LEU A 88 9.64 9.95 -22.01
CA LEU A 88 8.78 10.00 -23.19
C LEU A 88 8.68 11.41 -23.80
N THR A 89 8.73 12.45 -22.95
CA THR A 89 8.74 13.85 -23.40
C THR A 89 10.14 14.36 -23.79
N ARG A 90 11.16 13.48 -23.84
CA ARG A 90 12.57 13.80 -24.12
C ARG A 90 13.18 14.85 -23.19
N ARG A 91 12.55 15.09 -22.03
CA ARG A 91 13.05 16.01 -21.00
C ARG A 91 14.18 15.37 -20.16
N ARG A 92 14.35 14.06 -20.27
CA ARG A 92 15.51 13.32 -19.75
C ARG A 92 16.00 12.30 -20.78
N PRO A 93 17.33 12.11 -20.93
CA PRO A 93 17.87 11.04 -21.76
C PRO A 93 17.57 9.67 -21.12
N ALA A 94 17.13 8.72 -21.95
CA ALA A 94 17.00 7.32 -21.57
C ALA A 94 18.41 6.70 -21.49
N ALA A 95 19.15 7.04 -20.42
CA ALA A 95 20.49 6.52 -20.20
C ALA A 95 20.39 5.08 -19.68
N ALA A 96 20.39 4.10 -20.59
CA ALA A 96 20.57 2.70 -20.25
C ALA A 96 22.01 2.49 -19.76
N ARG A 97 22.19 1.91 -18.58
CA ARG A 97 23.50 1.51 -18.03
C ARG A 97 23.77 0.02 -18.25
N GLU A 98 23.26 -0.52 -19.34
CA GLU A 98 23.53 -1.91 -19.72
C GLU A 98 24.97 -2.03 -20.22
N SER A 99 25.60 -3.18 -19.98
CA SER A 99 26.92 -3.49 -20.54
C SER A 99 26.85 -3.46 -22.07
N PRO A 100 27.89 -2.98 -22.76
CA PRO A 100 27.93 -3.01 -24.22
C PRO A 100 27.62 -4.42 -24.72
N PHE A 101 26.79 -4.53 -25.75
CA PHE A 101 26.55 -5.81 -26.39
C PHE A 101 27.88 -6.38 -26.89
N VAL A 102 28.23 -7.59 -26.45
CA VAL A 102 29.39 -8.34 -26.93
C VAL A 102 28.86 -9.52 -27.73
N GLU A 103 29.17 -9.55 -29.03
CA GLU A 103 28.78 -10.64 -29.92
C GLU A 103 29.54 -11.92 -29.54
N THR A 104 28.81 -13.00 -29.25
CA THR A 104 29.41 -14.29 -28.89
C THR A 104 30.04 -14.95 -30.13
N ALA A 105 31.35 -15.15 -30.12
CA ALA A 105 32.13 -15.72 -31.23
C ALA A 105 31.92 -17.23 -31.50
N TYR A 106 30.84 -17.84 -31.01
CA TYR A 106 30.55 -19.26 -31.20
C TYR A 106 29.63 -19.50 -32.40
N VAL A 107 30.10 -19.19 -33.61
CA VAL A 107 29.58 -19.83 -34.83
C VAL A 107 30.75 -19.98 -35.81
N GLY A 108 31.28 -21.20 -35.87
CA GLY A 108 32.25 -21.72 -36.83
C GLY A 108 32.20 -23.23 -36.75
#